data_AF-A0A348YM31-F1
#
_entry.id   AF-A0A348YM31-F1
#
_cell.length_a   1.000
_cell.length_b   1.000
_cell.length_c   1.000
_cell.angle_alpha   90.00
_cell.angle_beta   90.00
_cell.angle_gamma   90.00
#
_symmetry.space_group_name_H-M   'P 1'
#
loop_
_entity.id
_entity.type
_entity.pdbx_description
1 polymer ?
#
loop_
_entity_poly.entity_id
_entity_poly.type
_entity_poly.pdbx_seq_one_letter_code
_entity_poly.pdbx_strand_id
1 'polypeptide(L)'
;MQKEKLKLPDGRTVDALAPVIVSASRSTDIPAFYAKWFIERLKAGYVVWVNPFNRQPSYVTFKNCRVVVFWTKNPKPLLPLLDELDKRGIGYYFQFTLNDYDSEGFEPNVPSVDKRVETFKALSEKIGADRVIWRFDPLIITPEITPKVLLHKISVVSKKLYGLTHKLVFSFIDVDAYRKVQNNLVRTGLFTKDNVLSAE
;
A
#
# COMPACT_ATOMS: atom_id res chain seq x y z
N MET A 1 10.16 15.47 14.61
CA MET A 1 10.40 14.04 14.89
C MET A 1 11.70 13.91 15.67
N GLN A 2 11.73 13.03 16.67
CA GLN A 2 12.94 12.78 17.47
C GLN A 2 14.06 12.26 16.56
N LYS A 3 15.25 12.83 16.72
CA LYS A 3 16.48 12.38 16.06
C LYS A 3 17.35 11.65 17.07
N GLU A 4 17.95 10.56 16.64
CA GLU A 4 18.88 9.73 17.40
C GLU A 4 20.21 9.64 16.65
N LYS A 5 21.32 9.51 17.38
CA LYS A 5 22.61 9.22 16.77
C LYS A 5 22.66 7.74 16.37
N LEU A 6 22.88 7.48 15.09
CA LEU A 6 23.02 6.13 14.52
C LEU A 6 24.46 5.92 14.08
N LYS A 7 25.11 4.86 14.60
CA LYS A 7 26.42 4.41 14.12
C LYS A 7 26.24 3.47 12.94
N LEU A 8 26.82 3.80 11.80
CA LEU A 8 26.79 3.01 10.58
C LEU A 8 27.90 1.93 10.58
N PRO A 9 27.78 0.88 9.75
CA PRO A 9 28.81 -0.16 9.63
C PRO A 9 30.19 0.35 9.22
N ASP A 10 30.25 1.47 8.51
CA ASP A 10 31.50 2.14 8.09
C ASP A 10 32.12 3.03 9.20
N GLY A 11 31.57 2.99 10.42
CA GLY A 11 32.05 3.73 11.58
C GLY A 11 31.51 5.16 11.68
N ARG A 12 30.85 5.70 10.64
CA ARG A 12 30.29 7.06 10.68
C ARG A 12 29.09 7.12 11.63
N THR A 13 28.91 8.28 12.25
CA THR A 13 27.70 8.58 13.04
C THR A 13 26.85 9.59 12.29
N VAL A 14 25.57 9.28 12.11
CA VAL A 14 24.60 10.13 11.40
C VAL A 14 23.40 10.43 12.28
N ASP A 15 22.70 11.52 11.98
CA ASP A 15 21.39 11.77 12.57
C ASP A 15 20.34 10.91 11.86
N ALA A 16 19.62 10.10 12.63
CA ALA A 16 18.53 9.26 12.15
C ALA A 16 17.21 9.66 12.79
N LEU A 17 16.13 9.65 12.01
CA LEU A 17 14.78 9.76 12.52
C LEU A 17 14.42 8.49 13.29
N ALA A 18 13.84 8.63 14.48
CA ALA A 18 13.40 7.51 15.31
C ALA A 18 11.89 7.56 15.55
N PRO A 19 11.06 7.29 14.53
CA PRO A 19 9.61 7.39 14.64
C PRO A 19 9.03 6.24 15.48
N VAL A 20 7.93 6.53 16.19
CA VAL A 20 7.13 5.52 16.88
C VAL A 20 6.29 4.71 15.88
N ILE A 21 5.81 5.35 14.81
CA ILE A 21 5.03 4.74 13.74
C ILE A 21 5.77 4.89 12.42
N VAL A 22 5.99 3.77 11.74
CA VAL A 22 6.56 3.75 10.39
C VAL A 22 5.44 3.51 9.38
N SER A 23 5.13 4.50 8.56
CA SER A 23 4.28 4.31 7.38
C SER A 23 5.12 3.76 6.23
N ALA A 24 5.08 2.45 6.05
CA ALA A 24 5.80 1.74 5.00
C ALA A 24 5.01 1.73 3.69
N SER A 25 5.73 1.70 2.58
CA SER A 25 5.18 1.56 1.22
C SER A 25 4.56 2.80 0.55
N ARG A 26 4.92 4.01 0.97
CA ARG A 26 4.48 5.24 0.27
C ARG A 26 5.20 5.49 -1.05
N SER A 27 6.47 5.08 -1.16
CA SER A 27 7.28 5.25 -2.38
C SER A 27 7.25 4.04 -3.31
N THR A 28 7.01 2.84 -2.77
CA THR A 28 6.93 1.57 -3.51
C THR A 28 6.17 0.55 -2.68
N ASP A 29 5.56 -0.46 -3.29
CA ASP A 29 4.85 -1.52 -2.57
C ASP A 29 5.86 -2.50 -1.92
N ILE A 30 6.25 -2.21 -0.68
CA ILE A 30 7.25 -3.00 0.05
C ILE A 30 6.79 -4.45 0.25
N PRO A 31 5.56 -4.74 0.73
CA PRO A 31 5.10 -6.12 0.85
C PRO A 31 5.15 -6.91 -0.46
N ALA A 32 4.81 -6.29 -1.59
CA ALA A 32 4.79 -6.98 -2.88
C ALA A 32 6.18 -7.24 -3.46
N PHE A 33 7.09 -6.27 -3.37
CA PHE A 33 8.35 -6.31 -4.13
C PHE A 33 9.62 -6.40 -3.27
N TYR A 34 9.54 -5.99 -2.00
CA TYR A 34 10.71 -5.82 -1.13
C TYR A 34 10.52 -6.44 0.26
N ALA A 35 9.68 -7.46 0.40
CA ALA A 35 9.39 -8.10 1.69
C ALA A 35 10.66 -8.60 2.39
N LYS A 36 11.50 -9.39 1.69
CA LYS A 36 12.77 -9.89 2.24
C LYS A 36 13.71 -8.74 2.61
N TRP A 37 13.87 -7.77 1.71
CA TRP A 37 14.71 -6.59 1.96
C TRP A 37 14.26 -5.84 3.22
N PHE A 38 12.95 -5.65 3.41
CA PHE A 38 12.42 -4.95 4.58
C PHE A 38 12.77 -5.67 5.88
N ILE A 39 12.65 -7.00 5.91
CA ILE A 39 13.04 -7.81 7.08
C ILE A 39 14.53 -7.69 7.36
N GLU A 40 15.39 -7.72 6.34
CA GLU A 40 16.83 -7.51 6.52
C GLU A 40 17.15 -6.10 7.04
N ARG A 41 16.41 -5.07 6.60
CA ARG A 41 16.53 -3.72 7.18
C ARG A 41 16.05 -3.66 8.62
N LEU A 42 14.97 -4.37 8.95
CA LEU A 42 14.47 -4.46 10.31
C LEU A 42 15.50 -5.12 11.23
N LYS A 43 16.17 -6.19 10.75
CA LYS A 43 17.29 -6.83 11.45
C LYS A 43 18.49 -5.90 11.63
N ALA A 44 18.84 -5.14 10.59
CA ALA A 44 19.90 -4.12 10.67
C ALA A 44 19.55 -2.93 11.58
N GLY A 45 18.27 -2.74 11.95
CA GLY A 45 17.83 -1.70 12.89
C GLY A 45 17.61 -0.31 12.27
N TYR A 46 17.78 -0.16 10.95
CA TYR A 46 17.52 1.10 10.25
C TYR A 46 17.25 0.89 8.76
N VAL A 47 16.76 1.91 8.09
CA VAL A 47 16.67 2.02 6.63
C VAL A 47 17.21 3.38 6.17
N VAL A 48 17.67 3.43 4.92
CA VAL A 48 18.02 4.69 4.25
C VAL A 48 16.95 4.96 3.21
N TRP A 49 16.29 6.11 3.33
CA TRP A 49 15.34 6.60 2.34
C TRP A 49 15.97 7.76 1.58
N VAL A 50 15.95 7.70 0.26
CA VAL A 50 16.48 8.78 -0.59
C VAL A 50 15.29 9.60 -1.08
N ASN A 51 15.29 10.89 -0.77
CA ASN A 51 14.25 11.78 -1.25
C ASN A 51 14.31 11.86 -2.78
N PRO A 52 13.21 11.58 -3.51
CA PRO A 52 13.22 11.52 -4.96
C PRO A 52 13.46 12.88 -5.64
N PHE A 53 13.16 13.99 -4.96
CA PHE A 53 13.25 15.34 -5.52
C PHE A 53 14.65 15.95 -5.39
N ASN A 54 15.30 15.79 -4.25
CA ASN A 54 16.62 16.40 -3.99
C ASN A 54 17.76 15.39 -3.80
N ARG A 55 17.46 14.09 -3.89
CA ARG A 55 18.43 12.98 -3.80
C ARG A 55 19.18 12.87 -2.46
N GLN A 56 18.75 13.61 -1.44
CA GLN A 56 19.38 13.57 -0.12
C GLN A 56 18.96 12.31 0.65
N PRO A 57 19.92 11.57 1.24
CA PRO A 57 19.61 10.41 2.06
C PRO A 57 19.10 10.84 3.44
N SER A 58 18.03 10.19 3.90
CA SER A 58 17.53 10.27 5.26
C SER A 58 17.63 8.91 5.92
N TYR A 59 18.19 8.87 7.12
CA TYR A 59 18.30 7.66 7.92
C TYR A 59 17.08 7.55 8.82
N VAL A 60 16.47 6.38 8.87
CA VAL A 60 15.32 6.08 9.74
C VAL A 60 15.68 4.84 10.55
N THR A 61 15.82 5.00 11.87
CA THR A 61 16.06 3.88 12.78
C THR A 61 14.76 3.31 13.32
N PHE A 62 14.73 1.99 13.52
CA PHE A 62 13.61 1.28 14.14
C PHE A 62 13.66 1.28 15.67
N LYS A 63 14.63 1.95 16.30
CA LYS A 63 14.85 1.95 17.76
C LYS A 63 13.59 2.23 18.58
N ASN A 64 12.79 3.22 18.16
CA ASN A 64 11.56 3.62 18.84
C ASN A 64 10.30 3.07 18.16
N CYS A 65 10.44 2.29 17.08
CA CYS A 65 9.32 1.81 16.29
C CYS A 65 8.46 0.85 17.11
N ARG A 66 7.17 1.17 17.23
CA ARG A 66 6.16 0.33 17.88
C ARG A 66 5.17 -0.23 16.89
N VAL A 67 4.89 0.48 15.80
CA VAL A 67 3.91 0.06 14.79
C VAL A 67 4.42 0.33 13.38
N VAL A 68 4.22 -0.64 12.48
CA VAL A 68 4.42 -0.46 11.03
C VAL A 68 3.07 -0.52 10.32
N VAL A 69 2.79 0.49 9.50
CA VAL A 69 1.61 0.53 8.63
C VAL A 69 2.03 0.12 7.23
N PHE A 70 1.50 -0.98 6.71
CA PHE A 70 1.81 -1.46 5.37
C PHE A 70 0.73 -1.06 4.37
N TRP A 71 1.12 -0.38 3.29
CA TRP A 71 0.25 -0.14 2.15
C TRP A 71 0.64 -1.10 1.01
N THR A 72 -0.33 -1.83 0.45
CA THR A 72 0.00 -2.82 -0.59
C THR A 72 -1.22 -3.26 -1.38
N LYS A 73 -0.98 -3.70 -2.62
CA LYS A 73 -1.94 -4.46 -3.45
C LYS A 73 -1.69 -5.97 -3.41
N ASN A 74 -0.58 -6.41 -2.83
CA ASN A 74 -0.19 -7.82 -2.76
C ASN A 74 0.68 -8.09 -1.53
N PRO A 75 0.07 -8.37 -0.35
CA PRO A 75 0.84 -8.65 0.86
C PRO A 75 1.48 -10.04 0.86
N LYS A 76 1.10 -10.93 -0.07
CA LYS A 76 1.48 -12.35 -0.09
C LYS A 76 2.96 -12.64 0.17
N PRO A 77 3.93 -11.89 -0.40
CA PRO A 77 5.35 -12.17 -0.15
C PRO A 77 5.81 -11.85 1.28
N LEU A 78 5.13 -10.95 1.99
CA LEU A 78 5.44 -10.56 3.36
C LEU A 78 4.77 -11.45 4.41
N LEU A 79 3.61 -12.06 4.10
CA LEU A 79 2.86 -12.94 5.01
C LEU A 79 3.73 -13.95 5.78
N PRO A 80 4.61 -14.76 5.14
CA PRO A 80 5.39 -15.76 5.85
C PRO A 80 6.53 -15.17 6.69
N LEU A 81 6.76 -13.85 6.60
CA LEU A 81 7.84 -13.15 7.30
C LEU A 81 7.33 -12.28 8.46
N LEU A 82 6.02 -12.23 8.69
CA LEU A 82 5.42 -11.38 9.73
C LEU A 82 5.87 -11.75 11.13
N ASP A 83 6.19 -13.02 11.36
CA ASP A 83 6.67 -13.51 12.65
C ASP A 83 7.95 -12.79 13.12
N GLU A 84 8.73 -12.20 12.19
CA GLU A 84 9.91 -11.38 12.54
C GLU A 84 9.54 -10.05 13.20
N LEU A 85 8.39 -9.46 12.87
CA LEU A 85 7.85 -8.29 13.56
C LEU A 85 7.31 -8.68 14.94
N ASP A 86 6.60 -9.82 15.01
CA ASP A 86 6.02 -10.33 16.26
C ASP A 86 7.12 -10.65 17.29
N LYS A 87 8.21 -11.32 16.89
CA LYS A 87 9.39 -11.58 17.75
C LYS A 87 10.02 -10.31 18.32
N ARG A 88 9.85 -9.17 17.65
CA ARG A 88 10.39 -7.87 18.06
C ARG A 88 9.40 -7.05 18.88
N GLY A 89 8.18 -7.56 19.10
CA GLY A 89 7.11 -6.81 19.76
C GLY A 89 6.66 -5.58 18.96
N ILE A 90 6.82 -5.60 17.64
CA ILE A 90 6.41 -4.51 16.75
C ILE A 90 5.03 -4.83 16.21
N GLY A 91 4.03 -4.01 16.54
CA GLY A 91 2.70 -4.12 15.96
C GLY A 91 2.68 -3.74 14.47
N TYR A 92 1.67 -4.21 13.76
CA TYR A 92 1.48 -3.83 12.36
C TYR A 92 0.02 -3.97 11.94
N TYR A 93 -0.37 -3.23 10.91
CA TYR A 93 -1.63 -3.42 10.22
C TYR A 93 -1.49 -3.10 8.73
N PHE A 94 -2.43 -3.58 7.94
CA PHE A 94 -2.42 -3.48 6.50
C PHE A 94 -3.52 -2.55 5.99
N GLN A 95 -3.12 -1.67 5.10
CA GLN A 95 -3.93 -0.93 4.16
C GLN A 95 -3.88 -1.71 2.83
N PHE A 96 -4.79 -2.67 2.66
CA PHE A 96 -4.80 -3.56 1.50
C PHE A 96 -5.75 -3.02 0.43
N THR A 97 -5.16 -2.49 -0.65
CA THR A 97 -5.91 -2.09 -1.83
C THR A 97 -6.40 -3.30 -2.63
N LEU A 98 -7.71 -3.48 -2.67
CA LEU A 98 -8.41 -4.52 -3.41
C LEU A 98 -9.55 -3.88 -4.22
N ASN A 99 -9.18 -3.34 -5.39
CA ASN A 99 -10.11 -2.86 -6.40
C ASN A 99 -10.49 -3.96 -7.40
N ASP A 100 -11.73 -3.95 -7.88
CA ASP A 100 -12.16 -4.79 -8.99
C ASP A 100 -12.12 -4.01 -10.32
N TYR A 101 -10.94 -4.03 -10.94
CA TYR A 101 -10.70 -3.48 -12.27
C TYR A 101 -10.13 -4.51 -13.25
N ASP A 102 -10.41 -5.81 -13.00
CA ASP A 102 -9.82 -6.90 -13.79
C ASP A 102 -10.33 -6.84 -15.24
N SER A 103 -11.61 -6.52 -15.46
CA SER A 103 -12.21 -6.39 -16.79
C SER A 103 -11.65 -5.19 -17.57
N GLU A 104 -11.34 -4.10 -16.88
CA GLU A 104 -10.87 -2.85 -17.50
C GLU A 104 -9.35 -2.80 -17.65
N GLY A 105 -8.62 -3.70 -16.99
CA GLY A 105 -7.17 -3.81 -17.13
C GLY A 105 -6.40 -2.63 -16.52
N PHE A 106 -7.00 -1.89 -15.59
CA PHE A 106 -6.34 -0.72 -14.95
C PHE A 106 -5.16 -1.09 -14.06
N GLU A 107 -5.05 -2.35 -13.65
CA GLU A 107 -4.03 -2.84 -12.72
C GLU A 107 -3.27 -4.07 -13.28
N PRO A 108 -2.60 -3.96 -14.44
CA PRO A 108 -2.15 -5.11 -15.24
C PRO A 108 -1.11 -6.01 -14.56
N ASN A 109 -0.38 -5.50 -13.56
CA ASN A 109 0.69 -6.21 -12.86
C ASN A 109 0.29 -6.65 -11.44
N VAL A 110 -1.02 -6.67 -11.17
CA VAL A 110 -1.58 -7.09 -9.88
C VAL A 110 -2.30 -8.43 -10.09
N PRO A 111 -2.26 -9.37 -9.13
CA PRO A 111 -3.04 -10.60 -9.24
C PRO A 111 -4.54 -10.30 -9.41
N SER A 112 -5.29 -11.21 -10.02
CA SER A 112 -6.74 -11.07 -10.16
C SER A 112 -7.45 -10.84 -8.82
N VAL A 113 -8.64 -10.24 -8.86
CA VAL A 113 -9.50 -10.00 -7.70
C VAL A 113 -9.65 -11.25 -6.85
N ASP A 114 -9.96 -12.40 -7.46
CA ASP A 114 -10.15 -13.65 -6.72
C ASP A 114 -8.87 -14.09 -5.99
N LYS A 115 -7.70 -14.01 -6.64
CA LYS A 115 -6.42 -14.34 -5.99
C LYS A 115 -6.10 -13.37 -4.85
N ARG A 116 -6.46 -12.08 -5.00
CA ARG A 116 -6.29 -11.08 -3.95
C ARG A 116 -7.26 -11.29 -2.80
N VAL A 117 -8.50 -11.72 -3.04
CA VAL A 117 -9.48 -12.11 -2.01
C VAL A 117 -8.93 -13.28 -1.19
N GLU A 118 -8.41 -14.33 -1.83
CA GLU A 118 -7.80 -15.45 -1.10
C GLU A 118 -6.60 -15.00 -0.25
N THR A 119 -5.79 -14.09 -0.79
CA THR A 119 -4.67 -13.51 -0.03
C THR A 119 -5.16 -12.66 1.14
N PHE A 120 -6.25 -11.91 0.96
CA PHE A 120 -6.87 -11.10 2.00
C PHE A 120 -7.38 -11.98 3.14
N LYS A 121 -8.07 -13.07 2.78
CA LYS A 121 -8.55 -14.07 3.73
C LYS A 121 -7.41 -14.68 4.53
N ALA A 122 -6.36 -15.20 3.86
CA ALA A 122 -5.20 -15.77 4.54
C ALA A 122 -4.50 -14.76 5.47
N LEU A 123 -4.40 -13.49 5.06
CA LEU A 123 -3.84 -12.43 5.89
C LEU A 123 -4.73 -12.19 7.13
N SER A 124 -6.03 -11.98 6.93
CA SER A 124 -6.98 -11.71 8.00
C SER A 124 -7.11 -12.88 8.99
N GLU A 125 -7.09 -14.12 8.51
CA GLU A 125 -7.06 -15.30 9.39
C GLU A 125 -5.78 -15.37 10.23
N LYS A 126 -4.62 -14.98 9.66
CA LYS A 126 -3.34 -14.97 10.39
C LYS A 126 -3.26 -13.85 11.42
N ILE A 127 -3.78 -12.65 11.11
CA ILE A 127 -3.53 -11.45 11.93
C ILE A 127 -4.79 -10.86 12.56
N GLY A 128 -5.97 -11.37 12.26
CA GLY A 128 -7.25 -10.85 12.71
C GLY A 128 -7.76 -9.70 11.84
N ALA A 129 -9.10 -9.62 11.75
CA ALA A 129 -9.83 -8.67 10.91
C ALA A 129 -9.59 -7.20 11.27
N ASP A 130 -9.28 -6.89 12.54
CA ASP A 130 -8.97 -5.54 13.00
C ASP A 130 -7.69 -4.97 12.39
N ARG A 131 -6.76 -5.84 11.96
CA ARG A 131 -5.45 -5.45 11.42
C ARG A 131 -5.39 -5.46 9.89
N VAL A 132 -6.51 -5.72 9.21
CA VAL A 132 -6.60 -5.65 7.74
C VAL A 132 -7.70 -4.68 7.34
N ILE A 133 -7.32 -3.51 6.82
CA ILE A 133 -8.23 -2.51 6.31
C ILE A 133 -8.34 -2.71 4.80
N TRP A 134 -9.56 -2.94 4.32
CA TRP A 134 -9.84 -2.99 2.90
C TRP A 134 -9.85 -1.57 2.33
N ARG A 135 -9.10 -1.36 1.26
CA ARG A 135 -9.15 -0.15 0.48
C ARG A 135 -9.70 -0.44 -0.91
N PHE A 136 -10.82 0.18 -1.25
CA PHE A 136 -11.27 0.27 -2.63
C PHE A 136 -10.97 1.70 -3.10
N ASP A 137 -9.71 1.92 -3.44
CA ASP A 137 -9.17 3.23 -3.71
C ASP A 137 -8.07 3.18 -4.81
N PRO A 138 -8.14 4.05 -5.83
CA PRO A 138 -9.22 5.01 -6.08
C PRO A 138 -10.43 4.39 -6.79
N LEU A 139 -11.59 5.04 -6.64
CA LEU A 139 -12.77 4.90 -7.50
C LEU A 139 -12.51 5.66 -8.80
N ILE A 140 -12.79 5.02 -9.93
CA ILE A 140 -12.61 5.59 -11.26
C ILE A 140 -13.95 5.49 -11.98
N ILE A 141 -14.49 6.64 -12.40
CA ILE A 141 -15.70 6.69 -13.23
C ILE A 141 -15.27 6.61 -14.69
N THR A 142 -15.96 5.81 -15.50
CA THR A 142 -15.80 5.79 -16.96
C THR A 142 -17.18 5.72 -17.61
N PRO A 143 -17.29 5.88 -18.95
CA PRO A 143 -18.56 5.65 -19.63
C PRO A 143 -19.20 4.28 -19.31
N GLU A 144 -18.37 3.25 -19.11
CA GLU A 144 -18.76 1.88 -18.78
C GLU A 144 -18.85 1.65 -17.26
N ILE A 145 -17.96 2.27 -16.48
CA ILE A 145 -17.92 2.17 -15.02
C ILE A 145 -18.68 3.34 -14.40
N THR A 146 -20.00 3.22 -14.36
CA THR A 146 -20.85 4.18 -13.66
C THR A 146 -20.79 4.00 -12.13
N PRO A 147 -21.23 4.99 -11.33
CA PRO A 147 -21.35 4.83 -9.88
C PRO A 147 -22.15 3.58 -9.46
N LYS A 148 -23.19 3.20 -10.23
CA LYS A 148 -23.97 1.98 -9.98
C LYS A 148 -23.12 0.72 -10.20
N VAL A 149 -22.26 0.71 -11.22
CA VAL A 149 -21.34 -0.40 -11.50
C VAL A 149 -20.26 -0.48 -10.41
N LEU A 150 -19.70 0.64 -9.95
CA LEU A 150 -18.75 0.67 -8.83
C LEU A 150 -19.38 0.11 -7.55
N LEU A 151 -20.59 0.55 -7.18
CA LEU A 151 -21.30 0.03 -6.01
C LEU A 151 -21.57 -1.47 -6.13
N HIS A 152 -21.89 -1.96 -7.33
CA HIS A 152 -22.05 -3.39 -7.57
C HIS A 152 -20.74 -4.16 -7.36
N LYS A 153 -19.63 -3.70 -7.97
CA LYS A 153 -18.29 -4.29 -7.80
C LYS A 153 -17.87 -4.32 -6.34
N ILE A 154 -18.03 -3.22 -5.62
CA ILE A 154 -17.78 -3.13 -4.17
C ILE A 154 -18.66 -4.13 -3.41
N SER A 155 -19.95 -4.23 -3.73
CA SER A 155 -20.86 -5.18 -3.08
C SER A 155 -20.47 -6.65 -3.30
N VAL A 156 -19.97 -6.99 -4.49
CA VAL A 156 -19.51 -8.35 -4.79
C VAL A 156 -18.27 -8.69 -3.96
N VAL A 157 -17.29 -7.78 -3.89
CA VAL A 157 -16.08 -7.97 -3.08
C VAL A 157 -16.42 -7.98 -1.59
N SER A 158 -17.29 -7.10 -1.11
CA SER A 158 -17.61 -6.99 0.33
C SER A 158 -18.22 -8.27 0.88
N LYS A 159 -19.07 -8.96 0.10
CA LYS A 159 -19.60 -10.27 0.46
C LYS A 159 -18.50 -11.31 0.66
N LYS A 160 -17.48 -11.31 -0.20
CA LYS A 160 -16.31 -12.20 -0.08
C LYS A 160 -15.43 -11.86 1.12
N LEU A 161 -15.44 -10.59 1.56
CA LEU A 161 -14.66 -10.09 2.69
C LEU A 161 -15.43 -10.05 4.02
N TYR A 162 -16.65 -10.58 4.05
CA TYR A 162 -17.49 -10.57 5.25
C TYR A 162 -16.78 -11.23 6.45
N GLY A 163 -16.69 -10.51 7.57
CA GLY A 163 -15.99 -10.96 8.77
C GLY A 163 -14.46 -10.92 8.70
N LEU A 164 -13.87 -10.60 7.55
CA LEU A 164 -12.42 -10.54 7.35
C LEU A 164 -11.85 -9.13 7.56
N THR A 165 -12.71 -8.11 7.67
CA THR A 165 -12.33 -6.72 7.97
C THR A 165 -13.52 -5.98 8.57
N HIS A 166 -13.25 -4.91 9.32
CA HIS A 166 -14.27 -4.02 9.88
C HIS A 166 -14.23 -2.61 9.27
N LYS A 167 -13.36 -2.37 8.29
CA LYS A 167 -13.18 -1.03 7.71
C LYS A 167 -12.93 -1.08 6.21
N LEU A 168 -13.75 -0.33 5.49
CA LEU A 168 -13.55 0.03 4.09
C LEU A 168 -13.08 1.49 4.01
N VAL A 169 -12.02 1.74 3.25
CA VAL A 169 -11.57 3.08 2.84
C VAL A 169 -11.72 3.19 1.33
N PHE A 170 -12.29 4.30 0.84
CA PHE A 170 -12.38 4.61 -0.57
C PHE A 170 -12.12 6.10 -0.79
N SER A 171 -11.69 6.48 -1.99
CA SER A 171 -11.67 7.86 -2.46
C SER A 171 -11.79 7.89 -3.98
N PHE A 172 -12.05 9.06 -4.56
CA PHE A 172 -12.10 9.22 -6.02
C PHE A 172 -10.69 9.53 -6.54
N ILE A 173 -10.46 9.19 -7.82
CA ILE A 173 -9.19 9.51 -8.48
C ILE A 173 -9.06 11.02 -8.67
N ASP A 174 -7.95 11.60 -8.22
CA ASP A 174 -7.65 13.01 -8.49
C ASP A 174 -7.15 13.16 -9.94
N VAL A 175 -8.00 13.63 -10.86
CA VAL A 175 -7.66 13.75 -12.28
C VAL A 175 -7.23 15.15 -12.63
N ASP A 176 -7.98 16.15 -12.16
CA ASP A 176 -7.70 17.56 -12.48
C ASP A 176 -6.32 18.00 -11.97
N ALA A 177 -5.97 17.58 -10.75
CA ALA A 177 -4.70 17.93 -10.11
C ALA A 177 -3.45 17.30 -10.77
N TYR A 178 -3.60 16.22 -11.56
CA TYR A 178 -2.47 15.41 -12.00
C TYR A 178 -2.48 15.14 -13.51
N ARG A 179 -1.76 15.99 -14.27
CA ARG A 179 -1.58 15.85 -15.73
C ARG A 179 -1.03 14.48 -16.17
N LYS A 180 -0.23 13.81 -15.33
CA LYS A 180 0.25 12.44 -15.63
C LYS A 180 -0.91 11.42 -15.60
N VAL A 181 -1.85 11.57 -14.67
CA VAL A 181 -3.06 10.73 -14.58
C VAL A 181 -3.91 10.95 -15.82
N GLN A 182 -4.18 12.22 -16.19
CA GLN A 182 -4.91 12.56 -17.41
C GLN A 182 -4.31 11.88 -18.65
N ASN A 183 -3.00 12.02 -18.86
CA ASN A 183 -2.31 11.39 -19.99
C ASN A 183 -2.40 9.87 -19.99
N ASN A 184 -2.34 9.23 -18.81
CA ASN A 184 -2.48 7.78 -18.69
C ASN A 184 -3.90 7.31 -19.00
N LEU A 185 -4.92 8.03 -18.51
CA LEU A 185 -6.33 7.74 -18.80
C LEU A 185 -6.65 7.89 -20.28
N VAL A 186 -6.18 8.95 -20.95
CA VAL A 186 -6.35 9.11 -22.41
C VAL A 186 -5.67 7.98 -23.19
N ARG A 187 -4.51 7.51 -22.74
CA ARG A 187 -3.80 6.37 -23.37
C ARG A 187 -4.54 5.04 -23.26
N THR A 188 -5.52 4.90 -22.35
CA THR A 188 -6.36 3.70 -22.30
C THR A 188 -7.34 3.61 -23.47
N GLY A 189 -7.60 4.73 -24.16
CA GLY A 189 -8.62 4.84 -25.19
C GLY A 189 -10.04 5.07 -24.66
N LEU A 190 -10.25 5.04 -23.34
CA LEU A 190 -11.55 5.31 -22.70
C LEU A 190 -11.87 6.81 -22.60
N PHE A 191 -10.86 7.67 -22.71
CA PHE A 191 -10.99 9.12 -22.58
C PHE A 191 -10.28 9.87 -23.72
N THR A 192 -10.80 11.05 -24.02
CA THR A 192 -10.15 12.09 -24.83
C THR A 192 -9.61 13.19 -23.90
N LYS A 193 -8.80 14.11 -24.43
CA LYS A 193 -8.35 15.28 -23.66
C LYS A 193 -9.52 16.15 -23.18
N ASP A 194 -10.62 16.15 -23.91
CA ASP A 194 -11.77 17.00 -23.63
C ASP A 194 -12.68 16.42 -22.54
N ASN A 195 -12.68 15.10 -22.35
CA ASN A 195 -13.55 14.43 -21.39
C ASN A 195 -12.82 13.76 -20.22
N VAL A 196 -11.48 13.76 -20.18
CA VAL A 196 -10.71 13.03 -19.16
C VAL A 196 -11.05 13.45 -17.72
N LEU A 197 -11.48 14.69 -17.52
CA LEU A 197 -11.89 15.21 -16.20
C LEU A 197 -13.19 14.56 -15.68
N SER A 198 -13.97 13.88 -16.51
CA SER A 198 -15.18 13.17 -16.05
C SER A 198 -14.89 11.83 -15.37
N ALA A 199 -13.61 11.44 -15.29
CA ALA A 199 -13.20 10.22 -14.60
C ALA A 199 -13.17 10.35 -13.07
N GLU A 200 -13.24 11.60 -12.58
CA GLU A 200 -13.33 11.98 -11.17
C GLU A 200 -14.79 12.09 -10.70
#